data_AF-A0A4Y8I7Z8-F1
#
_entry.id   AF-A0A4Y8I7Z8-F1
#
_cell.length_a   1.000
_cell.length_b   1.000
_cell.length_c   1.000
_cell.angle_alpha   90.00
_cell.angle_beta   90.00
_cell.angle_gamma   90.00
#
_symmetry.space_group_name_H-M   'P 1'
#
loop_
_entity.id
_entity.type
_entity.pdbx_description
1 polymer ?
#
loop_
_entity_poly.entity_id
_entity_poly.type
_entity_poly.pdbx_seq_one_letter_code
_entity_poly.pdbx_strand_id
1 'polypeptide(L)' 'MNKSKLTKPESIETPQKPMLIFDNECGFCSGMALKWYEKTGEQIRFVPFNEISENLRDPAIEGFENEMKLLYPD' A
#
# COMPACT_ATOMS: atom_id res chain seq x y z
N MET A 1 8.68 38.11 4.58
CA MET A 1 9.36 36.82 4.78
C MET A 1 8.31 35.72 4.92
N ASN A 2 8.10 34.95 3.84
CA ASN A 2 7.14 33.86 3.78
C ASN A 2 7.66 32.69 4.60
N LYS A 3 7.00 32.39 5.73
CA LYS A 3 7.26 31.16 6.48
C LYS A 3 6.49 30.04 5.78
N SER A 4 7.29 29.16 5.21
CA SER A 4 6.99 27.93 4.50
C SER A 4 5.72 27.23 4.96
N LYS A 5 4.88 26.90 3.98
CA LYS A 5 3.81 25.92 4.08
C LYS A 5 4.38 24.63 4.69
N LEU A 6 4.13 24.39 5.98
CA LEU A 6 4.10 23.01 6.48
C LEU A 6 2.77 22.44 6.00
N THR A 7 2.76 21.92 4.77
CA THR A 7 1.69 21.03 4.36
C THR A 7 1.80 19.79 5.25
N LYS A 8 0.77 19.60 6.08
CA LYS A 8 0.40 18.33 6.71
C LYS A 8 0.76 17.18 5.75
N PRO A 9 1.39 16.08 6.21
CA PRO A 9 1.69 14.96 5.32
C PRO A 9 0.39 14.61 4.61
N GLU A 10 0.46 14.71 3.29
CA GLU A 10 -0.65 14.52 2.38
C GLU A 10 -1.19 13.13 2.73
N SER A 11 -2.31 13.12 3.46
CA SER A 11 -3.05 11.90 3.78
C SER A 11 -3.15 11.14 2.48
N ILE A 12 -2.67 9.89 2.43
CA ILE A 12 -2.80 9.07 1.23
C ILE A 12 -4.24 9.23 0.76
N GLU A 13 -4.42 9.91 -0.38
CA GLU A 13 -5.75 10.16 -0.92
C GLU A 13 -6.42 8.80 -0.98
N THR A 14 -7.64 8.71 -0.42
CA THR A 14 -8.42 7.47 -0.39
C THR A 14 -8.27 6.81 -1.76
N PRO A 15 -7.69 5.61 -1.83
CA PRO A 15 -7.19 5.11 -3.09
C PRO A 15 -8.37 4.95 -4.04
N GLN A 16 -8.31 5.57 -5.22
CA GLN A 16 -9.42 5.53 -6.20
C GLN A 16 -9.69 4.12 -6.74
N LYS A 17 -8.78 3.17 -6.46
CA LYS A 17 -8.87 1.76 -6.80
C LYS A 17 -8.44 0.93 -5.58
N PRO A 18 -8.96 -0.29 -5.41
CA PRO A 18 -8.48 -1.20 -4.37
C PRO A 18 -6.96 -1.34 -4.42
N MET A 19 -6.32 -1.43 -3.25
CA MET A 19 -4.87 -1.62 -3.13
C MET A 19 -4.56 -2.95 -2.45
N LEU A 20 -3.71 -3.76 -3.08
CA LEU A 20 -3.14 -4.95 -2.47
C LEU A 20 -1.74 -4.61 -1.94
N ILE A 21 -1.61 -4.61 -0.62
CA ILE A 21 -0.33 -4.43 0.08
C ILE A 21 0.27 -5.81 0.32
N PHE A 22 1.56 -5.96 0.01
CA PHE A 22 2.28 -7.21 0.14
C PHE A 22 3.74 -6.97 0.50
N ASP A 23 4.37 -7.93 1.17
CA ASP A 23 5.83 -7.93 1.37
C ASP A 23 6.54 -8.42 0.10
N ASN A 24 7.46 -7.62 -0.45
CA ASN A 24 8.21 -7.95 -1.66
C ASN A 24 9.43 -8.85 -1.39
N GLU A 25 9.89 -8.95 -0.14
CA GLU A 25 10.97 -9.85 0.26
C GLU A 25 10.44 -11.26 0.59
N CYS A 26 9.12 -11.39 0.81
CA CYS A 26 8.45 -12.67 0.96
C CYS A 26 8.10 -13.31 -0.40
N GLY A 27 8.73 -14.44 -0.71
CA GLY A 27 8.51 -15.19 -1.95
C GLY A 27 7.06 -15.69 -2.15
N PHE A 28 6.35 -15.96 -1.06
CA PHE A 28 4.93 -16.31 -1.12
C PHE A 28 4.06 -15.10 -1.46
N CYS A 29 4.27 -13.97 -0.78
CA CYS A 29 3.49 -12.75 -0.97
C CYS A 29 3.69 -12.18 -2.38
N SER A 30 4.94 -12.10 -2.85
CA SER A 30 5.26 -11.67 -4.22
C SER A 30 4.66 -12.60 -5.28
N GLY A 31 4.76 -13.92 -5.10
CA GLY A 31 4.15 -14.89 -6.01
C GLY A 31 2.61 -14.80 -6.06
N MET A 32 1.97 -14.54 -4.92
CA MET A 32 0.52 -14.32 -4.87
C MET A 32 0.12 -12.98 -5.49
N ALA A 33 0.88 -11.90 -5.26
CA ALA A 33 0.65 -10.61 -5.89
C ALA A 33 0.70 -10.73 -7.43
N LEU A 34 1.67 -11.46 -7.98
CA LEU A 34 1.75 -11.71 -9.43
C LEU A 34 0.53 -12.47 -9.95
N LYS A 35 0.12 -13.57 -9.28
CA LYS A 35 -1.07 -14.34 -9.67
C LYS A 35 -2.35 -13.49 -9.66
N TRP A 36 -2.46 -12.57 -8.71
CA TRP A 36 -3.58 -11.64 -8.64
C TRP A 36 -3.49 -10.60 -9.76
N TYR A 37 -2.32 -10.05 -10.04
CA TYR A 37 -2.10 -9.12 -11.15
C TYR A 37 -2.49 -9.75 -12.50
N GLU A 38 -2.14 -11.01 -12.75
CA GLU A 38 -2.55 -11.73 -13.97
C GLU A 38 -4.07 -11.85 -14.11
N LYS A 39 -4.82 -11.85 -13.00
CA LYS A 39 -6.29 -11.98 -12.99
C LYS A 39 -7.01 -10.64 -13.05
N THR A 40 -6.48 -9.62 -12.37
CA THR A 40 -7.17 -8.34 -12.17
C THR A 40 -6.61 -7.22 -13.03
N GLY A 41 -5.35 -7.34 -13.46
CA GLY A 41 -4.62 -6.27 -14.13
C GLY A 41 -4.66 -4.98 -13.33
N GLU A 42 -4.91 -3.87 -14.01
CA GLU A 42 -4.90 -2.51 -13.45
C GLU A 42 -6.15 -2.13 -12.64
N GLN A 43 -7.04 -3.09 -12.35
CA GLN A 43 -8.21 -2.87 -11.48
C GLN A 43 -7.80 -2.74 -10.01
N ILE A 44 -6.67 -3.33 -9.63
CA ILE A 44 -6.08 -3.26 -8.29
C ILE A 44 -4.71 -2.63 -8.40
N ARG A 45 -4.36 -1.76 -7.46
CA ARG A 45 -3.01 -1.24 -7.30
C ARG A 45 -2.22 -2.18 -6.40
N PHE A 46 -1.08 -2.67 -6.86
CA PHE A 46 -0.20 -3.55 -6.09
C PHE A 46 0.91 -2.71 -5.48
N VAL A 47 1.07 -2.75 -4.15
CA VAL A 47 1.99 -1.87 -3.44
C VAL A 47 2.86 -2.68 -2.47
N PRO A 48 4.19 -2.70 -2.67
CA PRO A 48 5.13 -3.27 -1.73
C PRO A 48 5.07 -2.57 -0.36
N PHE A 49 5.13 -3.34 0.72
CA PHE A 49 5.01 -2.81 2.08
C PHE A 49 6.12 -1.80 2.42
N ASN A 50 7.34 -2.02 1.94
CA ASN A 50 8.47 -1.11 2.11
C ASN A 50 8.29 0.26 1.43
N GLU A 51 7.39 0.40 0.45
CA GLU A 51 7.05 1.69 -0.18
C GLU A 51 6.05 2.50 0.64
N ILE A 52 5.41 1.88 1.63
CA ILE A 52 4.28 2.44 2.39
C ILE A 52 4.67 2.82 3.82
N SER A 53 5.66 2.15 4.39
CA SER A 53 6.06 2.28 5.80
C SER A 53 6.45 3.71 6.23
N GLU A 54 6.89 4.56 5.30
CA GLU A 54 7.19 5.97 5.59
C GLU A 54 5.94 6.88 5.63
N ASN A 55 4.86 6.51 4.94
CA ASN A 55 3.72 7.41 4.68
C ASN A 55 2.39 6.97 5.30
N LEU A 56 2.21 5.69 5.66
CA LEU A 56 1.03 5.22 6.39
C LEU A 56 1.39 4.83 7.82
N ARG A 57 1.13 5.75 8.75
CA ARG A 57 1.02 5.41 10.18
C ARG A 57 -0.39 4.90 10.47
N ASP A 58 -0.75 3.78 9.84
CA ASP A 58 -1.99 3.07 10.15
C ASP A 58 -1.69 1.94 11.15
N PRO A 59 -2.33 1.88 12.33
CA PRO A 59 -2.15 0.78 13.28
C PRO A 59 -2.49 -0.60 12.69
N ALA A 60 -3.19 -0.68 11.55
CA ALA A 60 -3.42 -1.93 10.82
C ALA A 60 -2.16 -2.50 10.13
N ILE A 61 -1.04 -1.77 10.14
CA ILE A 61 0.20 -2.12 9.44
C ILE A 61 1.28 -2.66 10.39
N GLU A 62 1.13 -2.52 11.72
CA GLU A 62 2.04 -3.18 12.67
C GLU A 62 1.95 -4.71 12.51
N GLY A 63 3.09 -5.37 12.23
CA GLY A 63 3.19 -6.83 12.07
C GLY A 63 2.98 -7.38 10.66
N PHE A 64 3.05 -6.56 9.60
CA PHE A 64 2.75 -6.95 8.22
C PHE A 64 3.74 -7.93 7.55
N GLU A 65 4.88 -8.25 8.19
CA GLU A 65 6.00 -9.00 7.61
C GLU A 65 5.64 -10.40 7.04
N ASN A 66 4.45 -10.93 7.34
CA ASN A 66 3.98 -12.22 6.80
C ASN A 66 2.52 -12.18 6.31
N GLU A 67 1.99 -11.01 5.96
CA GLU A 67 0.59 -10.84 5.57
C GLU A 67 0.44 -10.22 4.18
N MET A 68 -0.75 -10.42 3.59
CA MET A 68 -1.23 -9.65 2.45
C MET A 68 -2.57 -9.03 2.84
N LYS A 69 -2.77 -7.74 2.53
CA LYS A 69 -4.04 -7.04 2.80
C LYS A 69 -4.56 -6.36 1.56
N LEU A 70 -5.86 -6.50 1.33
CA LEU A 70 -6.59 -5.79 0.29
C LEU A 70 -7.40 -4.67 0.97
N LEU A 71 -7.08 -3.43 0.61
CA LEU A 71 -7.80 -2.24 1.06
C LEU A 71 -8.72 -1.77 -0.06
N TYR A 72 -9.97 -1.50 0.29
CA TYR A 72 -10.95 -0.92 -0.63
C TYR A 72 -11.00 0.61 -0.46
N PRO A 73 -11.38 1.36 -1.50
CA PRO A 73 -11.81 2.76 -1.34
C PRO A 73 -13.00 2.84 -0.37
N ASP A 74 -13.19 3.99 0.29
CA ASP A 74 -14.43 4.32 1.01
C ASP A 74 -15.65 4.38 0.07
#